data_AF-A0A7J2TM35-F1
#
_entry.id   AF-A0A7J2TM35-F1
#
_cell.length_a   1.000
_cell.length_b   1.000
_cell.length_c   1.000
_cell.angle_alpha   90.00
_cell.angle_beta   90.00
_cell.angle_gamma   90.00
#
_symmetry.space_group_name_H-M   'P 1'
#
loop_
_entity.id
_entity.type
_entity.pdbx_description
1 polymer ?
#
loop_
_entity_poly.entity_id
_entity_poly.type
_entity_poly.pdbx_seq_one_letter_code
_entity_poly.pdbx_strand_id
1 'polypeptide(L)'
;MNAKIVSFILMMGVLGNVLFAMSYYTGQLAPGVALDFSLVAAYIAGFYGGPLIGFVSGLFVGIFPGIMFGPLGMGSWLGLVGLPLGKALTGLAAGVFSKSLRLGERQYSSIIAIPATFISYIPECLYTYAYFAYLMPFFLGSGGPFIFICYILPKAILE
;
A
#
# COMPACT_ATOMS: atom_id res chain seq x y z
N MET A 1 -6.65 9.50 -21.62
CA MET A 1 -7.16 9.71 -20.24
C MET A 1 -7.79 11.10 -20.16
N ASN A 2 -8.96 11.22 -19.54
CA ASN A 2 -9.67 12.51 -19.40
C ASN A 2 -9.03 13.34 -18.27
N ALA A 3 -9.01 14.67 -18.38
CA ALA A 3 -8.42 15.58 -17.37
C ALA A 3 -8.97 15.30 -15.95
N LYS A 4 -10.26 14.96 -15.84
CA LYS A 4 -10.90 14.59 -14.56
C LYS A 4 -10.25 13.35 -13.91
N ILE A 5 -9.84 12.36 -14.70
CA ILE A 5 -9.20 11.14 -14.20
C ILE A 5 -7.79 11.46 -13.72
N VAL A 6 -7.06 12.27 -14.49
CA VAL A 6 -5.70 12.69 -14.11
C VAL A 6 -5.73 13.49 -12.81
N SER A 7 -6.64 14.47 -12.69
CA SER A 7 -6.79 15.24 -11.45
C SER A 7 -7.17 14.35 -10.27
N PHE A 8 -8.04 13.36 -10.47
CA PHE A 8 -8.42 12.43 -9.42
C PHE A 8 -7.24 11.58 -8.94
N ILE A 9 -6.47 11.00 -9.86
CA ILE A 9 -5.26 10.22 -9.54
C ILE A 9 -4.27 11.07 -8.75
N LEU A 10 -4.00 12.30 -9.19
CA LEU A 10 -3.07 13.19 -8.52
C LEU A 10 -3.56 13.57 -7.10
N MET A 11 -4.85 13.88 -6.95
CA MET A 11 -5.42 14.21 -5.64
C MET A 11 -5.35 13.02 -4.68
N MET A 12 -5.62 11.80 -5.15
CA MET A 12 -5.47 10.59 -4.33
C MET A 12 -4.00 10.32 -3.98
N GLY A 13 -3.09 10.51 -4.92
CA GLY A 13 -1.65 10.43 -4.68
C GLY A 13 -1.19 11.39 -3.58
N VAL A 14 -1.58 12.67 -3.67
CA VAL A 14 -1.26 13.68 -2.65
C VAL A 14 -1.89 13.31 -1.31
N LEU A 15 -3.18 12.97 -1.29
CA LEU A 15 -3.89 12.59 -0.07
C LEU A 15 -3.21 11.43 0.65
N GLY A 16 -2.85 10.36 -0.07
CA GLY A 16 -2.21 9.20 0.53
C GLY A 16 -0.83 9.51 1.10
N ASN A 17 -0.03 10.33 0.41
CA ASN A 17 1.28 10.76 0.92
C ASN A 17 1.16 11.70 2.14
N VAL A 18 0.15 12.58 2.19
CA VAL A 18 -0.12 13.43 3.35
C VAL A 18 -0.60 12.62 4.55
N LEU A 19 -1.48 11.64 4.32
CA LEU A 19 -1.93 10.70 5.35
C LEU A 19 -0.76 9.88 5.89
N PHE A 20 0.15 9.42 5.01
CA PHE A 20 1.38 8.77 5.42
C PHE A 20 2.26 9.70 6.27
N ALA A 21 2.45 10.96 5.85
CA ALA A 21 3.26 11.91 6.59
C ALA A 21 2.72 12.08 8.02
N MET A 22 1.42 12.30 8.16
CA MET A 22 0.78 12.42 9.46
C MET A 22 0.97 11.14 10.27
N SER A 23 0.64 9.98 9.70
CA SER A 23 0.70 8.71 10.42
C SER A 23 2.12 8.29 10.79
N TYR A 24 3.11 8.65 9.97
CA TYR A 24 4.52 8.43 10.25
C TYR A 24 5.01 9.27 11.45
N TYR A 25 4.60 10.54 11.56
CA TYR A 25 5.02 11.40 12.67
C TYR A 25 4.21 11.19 13.96
N THR A 26 2.95 10.77 13.89
CA THR A 26 2.08 10.61 15.06
C THR A 26 1.93 9.16 15.53
N GLY A 27 2.15 8.19 14.64
CA GLY A 27 1.85 6.77 14.84
C GLY A 27 3.04 5.86 14.54
N GLN A 28 4.25 6.33 14.82
CA GLN A 28 5.46 5.53 14.71
C GLN A 28 5.51 4.53 15.87
N LEU A 29 5.16 3.27 15.58
CA LEU A 29 5.12 2.20 16.59
C LEU A 29 6.52 1.64 16.86
N ALA A 30 7.41 1.66 15.85
CA ALA A 30 8.82 1.32 16.01
C ALA A 30 9.69 1.98 14.92
N PRO A 31 11.02 2.02 15.08
CA PRO A 31 11.93 2.41 14.00
C PRO A 31 11.70 1.49 12.78
N GLY A 32 11.23 2.08 11.67
CA GLY A 32 10.90 1.35 10.43
C GLY A 32 9.50 0.75 10.35
N VAL A 33 8.64 0.92 11.36
CA VAL A 33 7.24 0.48 11.35
C VAL A 33 6.35 1.62 11.84
N ALA A 34 5.47 2.09 10.96
CA ALA A 34 4.46 3.10 11.28
C ALA A 34 3.10 2.61 10.81
N LEU A 35 2.04 3.00 11.53
CA LEU A 35 0.68 2.83 11.03
C LEU A 35 0.56 3.57 9.71
N ASP A 36 0.15 2.86 8.66
CA ASP A 36 0.17 3.39 7.31
C ASP A 36 -1.25 3.70 6.81
N PHE A 37 -1.66 4.97 6.96
CA PHE A 37 -2.97 5.41 6.48
C PHE A 37 -2.99 5.77 4.98
N SER A 38 -1.88 5.65 4.28
CA SER A 38 -1.81 5.98 2.86
C SER A 38 -2.69 5.09 1.99
N LEU A 39 -2.89 3.83 2.41
CA LEU A 39 -3.72 2.86 1.69
C LEU A 39 -5.18 3.29 1.56
N VAL A 40 -5.67 4.15 2.46
CA VAL A 40 -7.01 4.73 2.36
C VAL A 40 -7.21 5.40 1.00
N ALA A 41 -6.22 6.15 0.51
CA ALA A 41 -6.31 6.79 -0.79
C ALA A 41 -6.26 5.79 -1.95
N ALA A 42 -5.48 4.71 -1.84
CA ALA A 42 -5.44 3.63 -2.84
C ALA A 42 -6.79 2.87 -2.90
N TYR A 43 -7.42 2.62 -1.76
CA TYR A 43 -8.76 2.03 -1.67
C TYR A 43 -9.82 2.92 -2.30
N ILE A 44 -9.83 4.22 -1.98
CA ILE A 44 -10.77 5.16 -2.60
C ILE A 44 -10.58 5.17 -4.12
N ALA A 45 -9.33 5.27 -4.58
CA ALA A 45 -9.03 5.26 -6.01
C ALA A 45 -9.46 3.97 -6.71
N GLY A 46 -9.25 2.81 -6.08
CA GLY A 46 -9.66 1.51 -6.61
C GLY A 46 -11.18 1.33 -6.59
N PHE A 47 -11.84 1.56 -5.45
CA PHE A 47 -13.29 1.34 -5.33
C PHE A 47 -14.10 2.26 -6.25
N TYR A 48 -13.74 3.55 -6.34
CA TYR A 48 -14.50 4.53 -7.11
C TYR A 48 -13.97 4.75 -8.53
N GLY A 49 -12.67 4.56 -8.78
CA GLY A 49 -12.05 4.74 -10.08
C GLY A 49 -11.84 3.44 -10.88
N GLY A 50 -11.96 2.29 -10.23
CA GLY A 50 -11.71 0.97 -10.84
C GLY A 50 -10.23 0.58 -10.89
N PRO A 51 -9.92 -0.60 -11.47
CA PRO A 51 -8.62 -1.26 -11.31
C PRO A 51 -7.42 -0.42 -11.76
N LEU A 52 -7.50 0.18 -12.95
CA LEU A 52 -6.38 0.96 -13.51
C LEU A 52 -6.14 2.26 -12.73
N ILE A 53 -7.20 2.92 -12.29
CA ILE A 53 -7.09 4.17 -11.52
C ILE A 53 -6.54 3.86 -10.12
N GLY A 54 -7.00 2.78 -9.48
CA GLY A 54 -6.47 2.29 -8.21
C GLY A 54 -5.00 1.92 -8.29
N PHE A 55 -4.58 1.19 -9.34
CA PHE A 55 -3.18 0.82 -9.55
C PHE A 55 -2.26 2.05 -9.67
N VAL A 56 -2.59 2.97 -10.57
CA VAL A 56 -1.78 4.17 -10.82
C VAL A 56 -1.76 5.07 -9.59
N SER A 57 -2.89 5.25 -8.92
CA SER A 57 -2.94 6.05 -7.69
C SER A 57 -2.12 5.40 -6.58
N GLY A 58 -2.19 4.08 -6.43
CA GLY A 58 -1.38 3.32 -5.45
C GLY A 58 0.12 3.49 -5.66
N LEU A 59 0.59 3.55 -6.91
CA LEU A 59 1.99 3.88 -7.22
C LEU A 59 2.37 5.27 -6.70
N PHE A 60 1.53 6.29 -6.92
CA PHE A 60 1.81 7.65 -6.44
C PHE A 60 1.76 7.76 -4.91
N VAL A 61 0.77 7.10 -4.29
CA VAL A 61 0.60 7.04 -2.84
C VAL A 61 1.79 6.38 -2.16
N GLY A 62 2.46 5.44 -2.83
CA GLY A 62 3.61 4.74 -2.28
C GLY A 62 4.95 5.48 -2.37
N ILE A 63 5.03 6.62 -3.07
CA ILE A 63 6.30 7.32 -3.29
C ILE A 63 6.92 7.79 -1.97
N PHE A 64 6.16 8.52 -1.14
CA PHE A 64 6.69 9.05 0.11
C PHE A 64 7.02 7.94 1.14
N PRO A 65 6.15 6.94 1.34
CA PRO A 65 6.51 5.72 2.09
C PRO A 65 7.76 5.01 1.53
N GLY A 66 7.88 4.91 0.21
CA GLY A 66 9.03 4.30 -0.46
C GLY A 66 10.33 5.05 -0.23
N ILE A 67 10.28 6.38 -0.15
CA ILE A 67 11.43 7.23 0.18
C ILE A 67 11.81 7.06 1.67
N MET A 68 10.83 7.13 2.57
CA MET A 68 11.06 7.12 4.02
C MET A 68 11.51 5.75 4.54
N PHE A 69 10.95 4.66 4.02
CA PHE A 69 11.33 3.31 4.43
C PHE A 69 12.41 2.68 3.53
N GLY A 70 12.61 3.20 2.32
CA GLY A 70 13.65 2.76 1.39
C GLY A 70 14.99 3.46 1.64
N PRO A 71 15.39 4.46 0.83
CA PRO A 71 16.73 5.09 0.92
C PRO A 71 17.00 5.81 2.25
N LEU A 72 15.97 6.40 2.86
CA LEU A 72 16.08 7.04 4.18
C LEU A 72 15.85 6.06 5.35
N GLY A 73 15.45 4.83 5.04
CA GLY A 73 15.24 3.75 5.98
C GLY A 73 16.23 2.60 5.79
N MET A 74 15.82 1.38 6.14
CA MET A 74 16.63 0.17 5.99
C MET A 74 16.42 -0.55 4.64
N GLY A 75 15.48 -0.10 3.80
CA GLY A 75 15.05 -0.79 2.58
C GLY A 75 15.86 -0.48 1.31
N SER A 76 16.79 0.47 1.36
CA SER A 76 17.60 0.92 0.20
C SER A 76 16.72 1.35 -1.00
N TRP A 77 17.30 1.44 -2.20
CA TRP A 77 16.61 1.79 -3.45
C TRP A 77 15.48 0.82 -3.80
N LEU A 78 15.54 -0.42 -3.32
CA LEU A 78 14.45 -1.38 -3.48
C LEU A 78 13.17 -0.93 -2.75
N GLY A 79 13.28 -0.26 -1.61
CA GLY A 79 12.10 0.24 -0.91
C GLY A 79 11.37 1.33 -1.69
N LEU A 80 12.10 2.10 -2.50
CA LEU A 80 11.57 3.18 -3.31
C LEU A 80 10.70 2.67 -4.47
N VAL A 81 10.96 1.47 -4.98
CA VAL A 81 10.19 0.86 -6.08
C VAL A 81 9.23 -0.22 -5.58
N GLY A 82 9.67 -1.01 -4.60
CA GLY A 82 8.91 -2.13 -4.08
C GLY A 82 7.68 -1.71 -3.27
N LEU A 83 7.83 -0.74 -2.36
CA LEU A 83 6.70 -0.31 -1.53
C LEU A 83 5.57 0.34 -2.35
N PRO A 84 5.84 1.20 -3.35
CA PRO A 84 4.78 1.66 -4.24
C PRO A 84 4.11 0.54 -5.05
N LEU A 85 4.86 -0.48 -5.47
CA LEU A 85 4.28 -1.62 -6.17
C LEU A 85 3.32 -2.40 -5.29
N GLY A 86 3.66 -2.63 -4.02
CA GLY A 86 2.75 -3.26 -3.06
C GLY A 86 1.41 -2.53 -2.95
N LYS A 87 1.45 -1.20 -2.79
CA LYS A 87 0.23 -0.37 -2.68
C LYS A 87 -0.56 -0.29 -3.98
N ALA A 88 0.15 -0.30 -5.11
CA ALA A 88 -0.48 -0.37 -6.42
C ALA A 88 -1.26 -1.67 -6.60
N LEU A 89 -0.74 -2.81 -6.10
CA LEU A 89 -1.45 -4.09 -6.11
C LEU A 89 -2.72 -4.04 -5.28
N THR A 90 -2.71 -3.41 -4.10
CA THR A 90 -3.92 -3.20 -3.29
C THR A 90 -4.94 -2.32 -4.00
N GLY A 91 -4.52 -1.20 -4.59
CA GLY A 91 -5.40 -0.34 -5.37
C GLY A 91 -6.01 -1.06 -6.58
N LEU A 92 -5.22 -1.89 -7.27
CA LEU A 92 -5.68 -2.74 -8.37
C LEU A 92 -6.71 -3.75 -7.88
N ALA A 93 -6.39 -4.50 -6.83
CA ALA A 93 -7.25 -5.50 -6.25
C ALA A 93 -8.58 -4.88 -5.80
N ALA A 94 -8.53 -3.76 -5.08
CA ALA A 94 -9.71 -3.01 -4.67
C ALA A 94 -10.60 -2.65 -5.86
N GLY A 95 -10.02 -2.21 -6.98
CA GLY A 95 -10.77 -1.93 -8.20
C GLY A 95 -11.30 -3.17 -8.92
N VAL A 96 -10.60 -4.31 -8.87
CA VAL A 96 -11.11 -5.57 -9.44
C VAL A 96 -12.29 -6.06 -8.62
N PHE A 97 -12.18 -6.06 -7.29
CA PHE A 97 -13.25 -6.47 -6.39
C PHE A 97 -14.44 -5.51 -6.45
N SER A 98 -14.22 -4.19 -6.57
CA SER A 98 -15.31 -3.23 -6.75
C SER A 98 -16.13 -3.51 -7.99
N LYS A 99 -15.46 -3.77 -9.12
CA LYS A 99 -16.11 -4.05 -10.38
C LYS A 99 -16.79 -5.42 -10.38
N SER A 100 -16.15 -6.43 -9.79
CA SER A 100 -16.69 -7.80 -9.71
C SER A 100 -17.93 -7.87 -8.82
N LEU A 101 -17.91 -7.21 -7.66
CA LEU A 101 -19.01 -7.19 -6.69
C LEU A 101 -20.06 -6.11 -6.99
N ARG A 102 -19.84 -5.27 -8.02
CA ARG A 102 -20.66 -4.09 -8.37
C ARG A 102 -20.90 -3.18 -7.15
N LEU A 103 -19.82 -2.92 -6.42
CA LEU A 103 -19.85 -1.98 -5.30
C LEU A 103 -20.28 -0.60 -5.82
N GLY A 104 -21.34 -0.03 -5.25
CA GLY A 104 -21.97 1.23 -5.66
C GLY A 104 -23.37 1.08 -6.29
N GLU A 105 -23.72 -0.10 -6.83
CA GLU A 105 -25.01 -0.33 -7.48
C GLU A 105 -26.03 -1.07 -6.57
N ARG A 106 -25.56 -1.66 -5.46
CA ARG A 106 -26.38 -2.45 -4.54
C ARG A 106 -26.73 -1.69 -3.26
N GLN A 107 -27.93 -1.92 -2.74
CA GLN A 107 -28.47 -1.29 -1.52
C GLN A 107 -27.61 -1.49 -0.25
N TYR A 108 -26.83 -2.58 -0.15
CA TYR A 108 -25.93 -2.88 0.98
C TYR A 108 -24.45 -2.78 0.63
N SER A 109 -24.10 -1.99 -0.39
CA SER A 109 -22.73 -1.92 -0.91
C SER A 109 -21.69 -1.51 0.14
N SER A 110 -22.04 -0.68 1.13
CA SER A 110 -21.09 -0.25 2.18
C SER A 110 -20.71 -1.39 3.12
N ILE A 111 -21.61 -2.34 3.38
CA ILE A 111 -21.33 -3.50 4.23
C ILE A 111 -20.42 -4.49 3.50
N ILE A 112 -20.61 -4.66 2.19
CA ILE A 112 -19.80 -5.54 1.34
C ILE A 112 -18.40 -4.94 1.09
N ALA A 113 -18.26 -3.61 1.18
CA ALA A 113 -16.97 -2.94 1.05
C ALA A 113 -15.97 -3.33 2.16
N ILE A 114 -16.45 -3.62 3.37
CA ILE A 114 -15.61 -4.02 4.51
C ILE A 114 -14.85 -5.33 4.22
N PRO A 115 -15.49 -6.48 3.93
CA PRO A 115 -14.74 -7.68 3.57
C PRO A 115 -13.96 -7.50 2.27
N ALA A 116 -14.44 -6.67 1.32
CA ALA A 116 -13.69 -6.38 0.11
C ALA A 116 -12.37 -5.64 0.40
N THR A 117 -12.33 -4.71 1.36
CA THR A 117 -11.07 -4.07 1.79
C THR A 117 -10.06 -5.09 2.32
N PHE A 118 -10.47 -5.98 3.22
CA PHE A 118 -9.57 -7.00 3.76
C PHE A 118 -9.03 -7.94 2.69
N ILE A 119 -9.88 -8.40 1.77
CA ILE A 119 -9.45 -9.29 0.68
C ILE A 119 -8.51 -8.55 -0.28
N SER A 120 -8.77 -7.26 -0.53
CA SER A 120 -7.95 -6.43 -1.43
C SER A 120 -6.55 -6.14 -0.88
N TYR A 121 -6.34 -6.29 0.43
CA TYR A 121 -5.03 -6.13 1.08
C TYR A 121 -4.13 -7.37 0.92
N ILE A 122 -4.71 -8.55 0.69
CA ILE A 122 -3.96 -9.82 0.61
C ILE A 122 -2.82 -9.78 -0.42
N PRO A 123 -3.00 -9.24 -1.64
CA PRO A 123 -1.92 -9.14 -2.62
C PRO A 123 -0.72 -8.31 -2.14
N GLU A 124 -0.96 -7.23 -1.39
CA GLU A 124 0.11 -6.42 -0.81
C GLU A 124 0.80 -7.15 0.33
N CYS A 125 0.08 -7.89 1.18
CA CYS A 125 0.70 -8.74 2.20
C CYS A 125 1.64 -9.78 1.60
N LEU A 126 1.17 -10.50 0.56
CA LEU A 126 1.96 -11.51 -0.14
C LEU A 126 3.17 -10.89 -0.83
N TYR A 127 2.98 -9.74 -1.48
CA TYR A 127 4.08 -9.01 -2.12
C TYR A 127 5.10 -8.55 -1.09
N THR A 128 4.66 -7.97 0.03
CA THR A 128 5.54 -7.48 1.09
C THR A 128 6.32 -8.61 1.73
N TYR A 129 5.66 -9.75 2.01
CA TYR A 129 6.35 -10.96 2.48
C TYR A 129 7.41 -11.41 1.47
N ALA A 130 7.06 -11.54 0.18
CA ALA A 130 8.00 -11.96 -0.85
C ALA A 130 9.15 -10.94 -1.03
N TYR A 131 8.85 -9.66 -0.89
CA TYR A 131 9.80 -8.56 -0.99
C TYR A 131 10.86 -8.67 0.12
N PHE A 132 10.45 -8.86 1.37
CA PHE A 132 11.39 -8.99 2.48
C PHE A 132 12.05 -10.37 2.59
N ALA A 133 11.34 -11.44 2.22
CA ALA A 133 11.85 -12.81 2.34
C ALA A 133 12.79 -13.23 1.20
N TYR A 134 12.65 -12.64 0.00
CA TYR A 134 13.42 -13.04 -1.18
C TYR A 134 14.15 -11.87 -1.86
N LEU A 135 13.47 -10.77 -2.18
CA LEU A 135 14.07 -9.65 -2.91
C LEU A 135 15.12 -8.90 -2.08
N MET A 136 14.79 -8.54 -0.85
CA MET A 136 15.72 -7.85 0.04
C MET A 136 17.00 -8.67 0.31
N PRO A 137 16.95 -9.97 0.66
CA PRO A 137 18.14 -10.80 0.80
C PRO A 137 18.96 -10.93 -0.48
N PHE A 138 18.28 -11.05 -1.63
CA PHE A 138 18.94 -11.21 -2.92
C PHE A 138 19.75 -9.98 -3.31
N PHE A 139 19.24 -8.78 -3.02
CA PHE A 139 19.89 -7.52 -3.40
C PHE A 139 20.76 -6.88 -2.30
N LEU A 140 20.47 -7.13 -1.02
CA LEU A 140 21.20 -6.55 0.13
C LEU A 140 22.06 -7.57 0.89
N GLY A 141 22.02 -8.86 0.52
CA GLY A 141 22.76 -9.94 1.18
C GLY A 141 22.01 -10.61 2.34
N SER A 142 22.67 -11.56 3.01
CA SER A 142 22.08 -12.49 4.00
C SER A 142 21.49 -11.87 5.28
N GLY A 143 21.59 -10.55 5.47
CA GLY A 143 21.03 -9.84 6.64
C GLY A 143 19.55 -9.45 6.52
N GLY A 144 19.02 -9.28 5.30
CA GLY A 144 17.63 -8.87 5.06
C GLY A 144 16.54 -9.78 5.66
N PRO A 145 16.61 -11.12 5.50
CA PRO A 145 15.57 -12.02 6.01
C PRO A 145 15.69 -12.21 7.53
N PHE A 146 16.90 -12.10 8.10
CA PHE A 146 17.12 -12.19 9.54
C PHE A 146 16.52 -10.98 10.27
N ILE A 147 16.64 -9.78 9.71
CA ILE A 147 16.00 -8.57 10.24
C ILE A 147 14.47 -8.67 10.11
N PHE A 148 13.95 -9.18 9.00
CA PHE A 148 12.50 -9.35 8.82
C PHE A 148 11.91 -10.37 9.81
N ILE A 149 12.51 -11.55 9.93
CA ILE A 149 12.00 -12.64 10.78
C ILE A 149 12.18 -12.34 12.28
N CYS A 150 13.28 -11.69 12.69
CA CYS A 150 13.54 -11.42 14.11
C CYS A 150 13.03 -10.07 14.61
N TYR A 151 12.90 -9.05 13.75
CA TYR A 151 12.48 -7.70 14.18
C TYR A 151 11.15 -7.23 13.64
N ILE A 152 10.72 -7.66 12.44
CA ILE A 152 9.52 -7.12 11.79
C ILE A 152 8.31 -8.04 12.01
N LEU A 153 8.47 -9.34 11.76
CA LEU A 153 7.41 -10.35 11.90
C LEU A 153 6.86 -10.50 13.34
N PRO A 154 7.71 -10.58 14.39
CA PRO A 154 7.24 -10.67 15.76
C PRO A 154 6.55 -9.38 16.23
N LYS A 155 6.93 -8.23 15.67
CA LYS A 155 6.32 -6.93 15.98
C LYS A 155 4.96 -6.75 15.31
N ALA A 156 4.79 -7.26 14.09
CA ALA A 156 3.52 -7.25 13.37
C ALA A 156 2.45 -8.19 13.98
N ILE A 157 2.86 -9.15 14.83
CA ILE A 157 1.96 -10.06 15.56
C ILE A 157 1.51 -9.45 16.92
N LEU A 158 2.21 -8.44 17.42
CA LEU A 158 1.89 -7.72 18.66
C LEU A 158 0.92 -6.53 18.44
N GLU A 159 0.61 -6.20 17.18
CA GLU A 159 -0.51 -5.34 16.76
C GLU A 159 -1.79 -6.16 16.58
#